data_AF-A0A0F8ZWG0-F1
#
_entry.id   AF-A0A0F8ZWG0-F1
#
_cell.length_a   1.000
_cell.length_b   1.000
_cell.length_c   1.000
_cell.angle_alpha   90.00
_cell.angle_beta   90.00
_cell.angle_gamma   90.00
#
_symmetry.space_group_name_H-M   'P 1'
#
loop_
_entity.id
_entity.type
_entity.pdbx_description
1 polymer ?
#
loop_
_entity_poly.entity_id
_entity_poly.type
_entity_poly.pdbx_seq_one_letter_code
_entity_poly.pdbx_strand_id
1 'polypeptide(L)'
;MANQLTRYATVATVDTAGEGYFIGVVVQAAENDTGIAFSGVNQVWTWQFVLPFRATTRQIIAEVSTGGAAGKFYGLGLYDVGKNLLVQTGAIDAQAVAVTSTSVTAITLEPGVYWFAQTCDDAATQFRLLGFGTQTSFTSANENTARGGTAANPGVAGVLPATLGVVTANTSRSIILAVFEP
;
A
#
# COMPACT_ATOMS: atom_id res chain seq x y z
N MET A 1 44.32 25.13 -5.67
CA MET A 1 43.26 24.32 -6.30
C MET A 1 42.33 23.88 -5.18
N ALA A 2 41.05 24.29 -5.23
CA ALA A 2 40.13 24.18 -4.11
C ALA A 2 39.59 22.74 -3.96
N ASN A 3 39.61 22.28 -2.71
CA ASN A 3 39.29 20.94 -2.25
C ASN A 3 37.77 20.69 -2.38
N GLN A 4 37.38 19.72 -3.22
CA GLN A 4 35.98 19.37 -3.43
C GLN A 4 35.52 18.47 -2.28
N LEU A 5 34.88 19.08 -1.28
CA LEU A 5 34.23 18.38 -0.17
C LEU A 5 33.09 17.51 -0.71
N THR A 6 33.37 16.23 -0.93
CA THR A 6 32.36 15.18 -1.08
C THR A 6 31.60 15.09 0.24
N ARG A 7 30.53 15.89 0.40
CA ARG A 7 29.57 15.68 1.48
C ARG A 7 28.83 14.39 1.16
N TYR A 8 29.32 13.28 1.72
CA TYR A 8 28.48 12.10 1.90
C TYR A 8 27.29 12.57 2.73
N ALA A 9 26.14 12.77 2.07
CA ALA A 9 24.88 12.84 2.78
C ALA A 9 24.72 11.46 3.40
N THR A 10 25.10 11.33 4.67
CA THR A 10 24.78 10.15 5.46
C THR A 10 23.26 10.08 5.48
N VAL A 11 22.70 9.27 4.59
CA VAL A 11 21.28 8.96 4.61
C VAL A 11 21.04 8.38 5.99
N ALA A 12 20.27 9.09 6.82
CA ALA A 12 19.93 8.64 8.14
C ALA A 12 19.23 7.28 8.00
N THR A 13 19.98 6.23 8.26
CA THR A 13 19.47 4.87 8.29
C THR A 13 18.85 4.72 9.65
N VAL A 14 17.51 4.74 9.71
CA VAL A 14 16.82 4.33 10.92
C VAL A 14 16.73 2.81 10.84
N ASP A 15 17.58 2.12 11.60
CA ASP A 15 17.45 0.67 11.81
C ASP A 15 16.35 0.46 12.84
N THR A 16 15.14 0.20 12.35
CA THR A 16 13.94 -0.03 13.15
C THR A 16 13.65 -1.51 13.35
N ALA A 17 14.62 -2.41 13.19
CA ALA A 17 14.39 -3.84 13.37
C ALA A 17 13.85 -4.12 14.79
N GLY A 18 12.56 -4.47 14.89
CA GLY A 18 11.86 -4.69 16.16
C GLY A 18 11.30 -3.43 16.84
N GLU A 19 11.41 -2.23 16.23
CA GLU A 19 10.99 -0.96 16.83
C GLU A 19 10.10 -0.15 15.86
N GLY A 20 8.79 -0.15 16.09
CA GLY A 20 7.83 0.69 15.35
C GLY A 20 7.34 0.12 14.02
N TYR A 21 6.50 0.90 13.34
CA TYR A 21 5.86 0.54 12.07
C TYR A 21 5.66 1.80 11.22
N PHE A 22 5.47 1.63 9.91
CA PHE A 22 5.03 2.72 9.05
C PHE A 22 3.69 2.38 8.39
N ILE A 23 2.87 3.40 8.16
CA ILE A 23 1.65 3.30 7.37
C ILE A 23 2.03 3.61 5.93
N GLY A 24 1.76 2.67 5.02
CA GLY A 24 2.32 2.67 3.67
C GLY A 24 2.06 3.92 2.83
N VAL A 25 1.15 4.82 3.23
CA VAL A 25 0.79 5.99 2.40
C VAL A 25 0.73 7.29 3.20
N VAL A 26 0.93 7.26 4.52
CA VAL A 26 0.80 8.44 5.39
C VAL A 26 1.90 8.40 6.45
N VAL A 27 2.66 9.50 6.57
CA VAL A 27 3.74 9.67 7.57
C VAL A 27 3.19 10.24 8.90
N GLN A 28 1.89 10.52 8.98
CA GLN A 28 1.19 11.10 10.14
C GLN A 28 0.00 10.22 10.55
N ALA A 29 -0.49 10.39 11.79
CA ALA A 29 -1.63 9.64 12.32
C ALA A 29 -2.88 9.83 11.44
N ALA A 30 -3.37 8.73 10.86
CA ALA A 30 -4.60 8.70 10.11
C ALA A 30 -5.80 8.48 11.04
N GLU A 31 -6.96 9.02 10.66
CA GLU A 31 -8.23 8.64 11.29
C GLU A 31 -8.66 7.25 10.78
N ASN A 32 -9.31 6.47 11.63
CA ASN A 32 -9.80 5.14 11.26
C ASN A 32 -11.20 5.25 10.64
N ASP A 33 -11.39 4.66 9.47
CA ASP A 33 -12.69 4.55 8.81
C ASP A 33 -12.99 3.08 8.46
N THR A 34 -14.22 2.79 8.02
CA THR A 34 -14.66 1.45 7.60
C THR A 34 -15.42 1.54 6.29
N GLY A 35 -15.08 0.69 5.32
CA GLY A 35 -15.84 0.63 4.10
C GLY A 35 -15.27 -0.28 3.02
N ILE A 36 -15.84 -0.16 1.82
CA ILE A 36 -15.40 -0.91 0.64
C ILE A 36 -14.19 -0.20 0.03
N ALA A 37 -13.06 -0.89 -0.01
CA ALA A 37 -11.80 -0.34 -0.51
C ALA A 37 -11.62 -0.50 -2.05
N PHE A 38 -12.59 -1.10 -2.74
CA PHE A 38 -12.53 -1.48 -4.14
C PHE A 38 -13.82 -1.12 -4.88
N SER A 39 -13.79 -0.99 -6.22
CA SER A 39 -15.01 -0.76 -7.03
C SER A 39 -15.41 -1.94 -7.90
N GLY A 40 -14.62 -3.02 -7.90
CA GLY A 40 -14.90 -4.24 -8.62
C GLY A 40 -13.98 -5.38 -8.18
N VAL A 41 -14.36 -6.59 -8.60
CA VAL A 41 -13.60 -7.84 -8.38
C VAL A 41 -12.27 -7.77 -9.11
N ASN A 42 -11.18 -8.15 -8.43
CA ASN A 42 -9.82 -8.19 -8.97
C ASN A 42 -9.29 -6.84 -9.47
N GLN A 43 -9.92 -5.74 -9.09
CA GLN A 43 -9.41 -4.42 -9.40
C GLN A 43 -8.24 -4.10 -8.46
N VAL A 44 -7.17 -3.52 -9.00
CA VAL A 44 -6.02 -3.08 -8.21
C VAL A 44 -6.11 -1.58 -8.01
N TRP A 45 -6.25 -1.18 -6.75
CA TRP A 45 -6.17 0.21 -6.34
C TRP A 45 -4.78 0.50 -5.81
N THR A 46 -4.25 1.67 -6.16
CA THR A 46 -2.88 2.02 -5.84
C THR A 46 -2.72 3.50 -5.55
N TRP A 47 -1.78 3.81 -4.64
CA TRP A 47 -1.44 5.17 -4.25
C TRP A 47 0.06 5.29 -4.08
N GLN A 48 0.62 6.35 -4.64
CA GLN A 48 2.02 6.66 -4.53
C GLN A 48 2.31 7.38 -3.21
N PHE A 49 3.46 7.08 -2.63
CA PHE A 49 3.97 7.74 -1.44
C PHE A 49 5.48 7.94 -1.52
N VAL A 50 5.99 8.80 -0.63
CA VAL A 50 7.42 9.01 -0.43
C VAL A 50 7.81 8.45 0.92
N LEU A 51 8.77 7.53 0.93
CA LEU A 51 9.37 6.99 2.12
C LEU A 51 10.63 7.83 2.46
N PRO A 52 10.68 8.54 3.60
CA PRO A 52 11.79 9.45 3.91
C PRO A 52 12.97 8.78 4.64
N PHE A 53 12.83 7.51 5.07
CA PHE A 53 13.84 6.74 5.79
C PHE A 53 13.97 5.34 5.21
N ARG A 54 15.06 4.64 5.53
CA ARG A 54 15.20 3.22 5.20
C ARG A 54 14.29 2.40 6.11
N ALA A 55 13.54 1.45 5.56
CA ALA A 55 12.69 0.54 6.34
C ALA A 55 12.86 -0.89 5.86
N THR A 56 12.87 -1.85 6.77
CA THR A 56 12.75 -3.27 6.43
C THR A 56 11.36 -3.75 6.78
N THR A 57 10.73 -4.50 5.87
CA THR A 57 9.40 -5.07 6.06
C THR A 57 9.49 -6.58 5.97
N ARG A 58 8.92 -7.27 6.96
CA ARG A 58 8.73 -8.73 6.99
C ARG A 58 7.30 -9.15 7.25
N GLN A 59 6.45 -8.20 7.65
CA GLN A 59 5.08 -8.48 8.03
C GLN A 59 4.16 -7.36 7.57
N ILE A 60 2.99 -7.75 7.07
CA ILE A 60 1.93 -6.85 6.63
C ILE A 60 0.67 -7.23 7.40
N ILE A 61 0.09 -6.25 8.09
CA ILE A 61 -1.11 -6.42 8.92
C ILE A 61 -2.24 -5.59 8.35
N ALA A 62 -3.43 -6.19 8.25
CA ALA A 62 -4.66 -5.51 7.86
C ALA A 62 -5.86 -6.12 8.56
N GLU A 63 -6.98 -5.40 8.58
CA GLU A 63 -8.21 -5.84 9.23
C GLU A 63 -9.37 -5.88 8.23
N VAL A 64 -10.03 -7.04 8.16
CA VAL A 64 -11.33 -7.21 7.52
C VAL A 64 -12.41 -6.86 8.56
N SER A 65 -13.23 -5.87 8.27
CA SER A 65 -14.32 -5.40 9.15
C SER A 65 -15.67 -6.00 8.79
N THR A 66 -15.85 -6.46 7.54
CA THR A 66 -17.01 -7.22 7.08
C THR A 66 -16.55 -8.25 6.07
N GLY A 67 -16.77 -9.53 6.36
CA GLY A 67 -16.32 -10.63 5.53
C GLY A 67 -17.07 -10.74 4.22
N GLY A 68 -16.35 -11.13 3.17
CA GLY A 68 -16.90 -11.49 1.87
C GLY A 68 -17.54 -12.88 1.81
N ALA A 69 -17.90 -13.32 0.61
CA ALA A 69 -18.35 -14.69 0.37
C ALA A 69 -17.23 -15.72 0.59
N ALA A 70 -17.60 -16.99 0.80
CA ALA A 70 -16.62 -18.07 0.95
C ALA A 70 -15.78 -18.26 -0.33
N GLY A 71 -14.48 -18.53 -0.14
CA GLY A 71 -13.53 -18.70 -1.25
C GLY A 71 -13.12 -17.40 -1.94
N LYS A 72 -13.23 -16.28 -1.21
CA LYS A 72 -12.81 -14.96 -1.65
C LYS A 72 -11.54 -14.54 -0.94
N PHE A 73 -10.72 -13.76 -1.64
CA PHE A 73 -9.39 -13.38 -1.23
C PHE A 73 -9.10 -11.91 -1.51
N TYR A 74 -8.23 -11.35 -0.68
CA TYR A 74 -7.64 -10.04 -0.88
C TYR A 74 -6.12 -10.10 -0.78
N GLY A 75 -5.46 -9.05 -1.25
CA GLY A 75 -4.02 -8.93 -1.15
C GLY A 75 -3.55 -7.49 -1.13
N LEU A 76 -2.43 -7.28 -0.46
CA LEU A 76 -1.77 -6.00 -0.25
C LEU A 76 -0.32 -6.11 -0.67
N GLY A 77 0.28 -4.99 -1.09
CA GLY A 77 1.67 -5.01 -1.53
C GLY A 77 2.26 -3.64 -1.81
N LEU A 78 3.56 -3.66 -2.07
CA LEU A 78 4.36 -2.50 -2.42
C LEU A 78 5.00 -2.69 -3.80
N TYR A 79 5.09 -1.60 -4.55
CA TYR A 79 5.76 -1.53 -5.84
C TYR A 79 6.80 -0.42 -5.84
N ASP A 80 7.83 -0.57 -6.67
CA ASP A 80 8.84 0.46 -6.90
C ASP A 80 8.29 1.65 -7.69
N VAL A 81 9.08 2.72 -7.84
CA VAL A 81 8.71 3.89 -8.64
C VAL A 81 8.38 3.54 -10.11
N GLY A 82 8.99 2.48 -10.64
CA GLY A 82 8.76 1.91 -11.96
C GLY A 82 7.49 1.04 -12.05
N LYS A 83 6.76 0.89 -10.95
CA LYS A 83 5.54 0.09 -10.81
C LYS A 83 5.76 -1.41 -10.98
N ASN A 84 6.93 -1.91 -10.60
CA ASN A 84 7.22 -3.34 -10.47
C ASN A 84 7.00 -3.81 -9.03
N LEU A 85 6.44 -5.01 -8.88
CA LEU A 85 6.11 -5.55 -7.57
C LEU A 85 7.38 -5.83 -6.77
N LEU A 86 7.41 -5.31 -5.54
CA LEU A 86 8.52 -5.49 -4.60
C LEU A 86 8.20 -6.56 -3.56
N VAL A 87 7.02 -6.47 -2.94
CA VAL A 87 6.54 -7.40 -1.92
C VAL A 87 5.02 -7.44 -1.90
N GLN A 88 4.44 -8.58 -1.56
CA GLN A 88 2.99 -8.75 -1.38
C GLN A 88 2.66 -9.81 -0.34
N THR A 89 1.43 -9.78 0.15
CA THR A 89 0.86 -10.78 1.05
C THR A 89 0.49 -12.11 0.37
N GLY A 90 0.34 -12.11 -0.97
CA GLY A 90 -0.40 -13.18 -1.66
C GLY A 90 -1.90 -13.10 -1.36
N ALA A 91 -2.61 -14.22 -1.56
CA ALA A 91 -4.05 -14.32 -1.34
C ALA A 91 -4.36 -14.60 0.15
N ILE A 92 -5.02 -13.64 0.81
CA ILE A 92 -5.52 -13.76 2.18
C ILE A 92 -7.03 -13.96 2.14
N ASP A 93 -7.57 -14.84 3.00
CA ASP A 93 -9.01 -15.06 3.12
C ASP A 93 -9.78 -13.76 3.45
N ALA A 94 -10.71 -13.38 2.58
CA ALA A 94 -11.55 -12.20 2.74
C ALA A 94 -12.83 -12.48 3.54
N GLN A 95 -13.14 -13.74 3.88
CA GLN A 95 -14.33 -14.11 4.64
C GLN A 95 -14.17 -13.85 6.14
N ALA A 96 -12.96 -14.03 6.68
CA ALA A 96 -12.70 -13.92 8.10
C ALA A 96 -12.65 -12.45 8.57
N VAL A 97 -13.62 -12.05 9.40
CA VAL A 97 -13.61 -10.75 10.09
C VAL A 97 -12.57 -10.82 11.22
N ALA A 98 -11.36 -10.38 10.92
CA ALA A 98 -10.23 -10.44 11.84
C ALA A 98 -9.15 -9.43 11.45
N VAL A 99 -8.26 -9.15 12.42
CA VAL A 99 -6.93 -8.62 12.13
C VAL A 99 -6.07 -9.78 11.66
N THR A 100 -5.61 -9.71 10.41
CA THR A 100 -4.77 -10.74 9.81
C THR A 100 -3.37 -10.21 9.62
N SER A 101 -2.40 -11.01 10.05
CA SER A 101 -0.98 -10.71 9.93
C SER A 101 -0.32 -11.72 8.99
N THR A 102 0.36 -11.21 7.96
CA THR A 102 0.96 -12.04 6.91
C THR A 102 2.47 -11.83 6.87
N SER A 103 3.23 -12.90 7.07
CA SER A 103 4.68 -12.89 6.87
C SER A 103 5.02 -12.83 5.38
N VAL A 104 6.00 -12.00 5.02
CA VAL A 104 6.48 -11.82 3.65
C VAL A 104 7.99 -11.98 3.60
N THR A 105 8.54 -12.25 2.42
CA THR A 105 9.99 -12.21 2.22
C THR A 105 10.51 -10.83 2.61
N ALA A 106 11.51 -10.81 3.48
CA ALA A 106 12.10 -9.56 3.97
C ALA A 106 12.57 -8.69 2.82
N ILE A 107 12.10 -7.44 2.78
CA ILE A 107 12.57 -6.44 1.83
C ILE A 107 13.01 -5.18 2.57
N THR A 108 14.15 -4.64 2.15
CA THR A 108 14.64 -3.35 2.62
C THR A 108 14.35 -2.30 1.56
N LEU A 109 13.56 -1.29 1.94
CA LEU A 109 13.22 -0.14 1.13
C LEU A 109 14.15 1.02 1.50
N GLU A 110 14.83 1.57 0.50
CA GLU A 110 15.60 2.81 0.65
C GLU A 110 14.66 4.03 0.64
N PRO A 111 15.09 5.21 1.15
CA PRO A 111 14.32 6.43 0.96
C PRO A 111 14.04 6.68 -0.51
N GLY A 112 12.77 6.94 -0.86
CA GLY A 112 12.37 7.00 -2.26
C GLY A 112 10.86 7.04 -2.47
N VAL A 113 10.47 6.93 -3.73
CA VAL A 113 9.07 6.94 -4.17
C VAL A 113 8.62 5.50 -4.42
N TYR A 114 7.47 5.14 -3.87
CA TYR A 114 6.90 3.80 -3.95
C TYR A 114 5.40 3.88 -4.18
N TRP A 115 4.79 2.73 -4.48
CA TRP A 115 3.34 2.61 -4.55
C TRP A 115 2.86 1.55 -3.58
N PHE A 116 1.83 1.89 -2.82
CA PHE A 116 1.01 0.93 -2.12
C PHE A 116 -0.07 0.43 -3.07
N ALA A 117 -0.38 -0.86 -3.03
CA ALA A 117 -1.46 -1.44 -3.81
C ALA A 117 -2.29 -2.42 -2.99
N GLN A 118 -3.56 -2.52 -3.36
CA GLN A 118 -4.52 -3.46 -2.79
C GLN A 118 -5.38 -4.06 -3.89
N THR A 119 -5.81 -5.31 -3.70
CA THR A 119 -6.83 -5.96 -4.53
C THR A 119 -7.75 -6.86 -3.69
N CYS A 120 -8.95 -7.12 -4.16
CA CYS A 120 -9.90 -8.06 -3.57
C CYS A 120 -10.73 -8.69 -4.70
N ASP A 121 -10.98 -9.99 -4.62
CA ASP A 121 -11.80 -10.73 -5.60
C ASP A 121 -13.30 -10.80 -5.21
N ASP A 122 -13.67 -9.98 -4.22
CA ASP A 122 -15.02 -9.78 -3.72
C ASP A 122 -15.35 -8.28 -3.58
N ALA A 123 -16.54 -7.91 -4.03
CA ALA A 123 -16.99 -6.53 -4.01
C ALA A 123 -17.71 -6.13 -2.72
N ALA A 124 -18.08 -7.10 -1.87
CA ALA A 124 -18.82 -6.88 -0.62
C ALA A 124 -17.92 -6.75 0.60
N THR A 125 -16.70 -7.31 0.55
CA THR A 125 -15.74 -7.28 1.64
C THR A 125 -15.40 -5.84 2.03
N GLN A 126 -15.46 -5.55 3.32
CA GLN A 126 -15.07 -4.27 3.90
C GLN A 126 -13.85 -4.42 4.77
N PHE A 127 -13.05 -3.36 4.81
CA PHE A 127 -11.79 -3.32 5.54
C PHE A 127 -11.78 -2.12 6.49
N ARG A 128 -10.84 -2.15 7.43
CA ARG A 128 -10.43 -0.93 8.11
C ARG A 128 -9.67 -0.07 7.11
N LEU A 129 -10.08 1.19 6.95
CA LEU A 129 -9.53 2.12 5.98
C LEU A 129 -8.80 3.26 6.68
N LEU A 130 -7.82 3.83 5.97
CA LEU A 130 -7.29 5.14 6.27
C LEU A 130 -8.35 6.19 5.89
N GLY A 131 -8.89 6.86 6.90
CA GLY A 131 -9.77 8.01 6.72
C GLY A 131 -8.99 9.19 6.18
N PHE A 132 -9.24 9.57 4.93
CA PHE A 132 -8.79 10.85 4.40
C PHE A 132 -9.92 11.85 4.57
N GLY A 133 -9.70 12.86 5.42
CA GLY A 133 -10.62 13.99 5.58
C GLY A 133 -10.85 14.68 4.23
N THR A 134 -11.96 14.34 3.58
CA THR A 134 -12.38 14.71 2.23
C THR A 134 -11.47 14.17 1.10
N GLN A 135 -12.05 13.54 0.07
CA GLN A 135 -11.41 12.99 -1.14
C GLN A 135 -10.55 14.00 -1.96
N THR A 136 -10.40 15.22 -1.46
CA THR A 136 -9.72 16.37 -2.07
C THR A 136 -8.20 16.16 -2.17
N SER A 137 -7.56 15.52 -1.19
CA SER A 137 -6.10 15.37 -1.17
C SER A 137 -5.57 14.59 -2.38
N PHE A 138 -6.20 13.46 -2.73
CA PHE A 138 -5.83 12.71 -3.94
C PHE A 138 -6.34 13.36 -5.22
N THR A 139 -7.37 14.20 -5.15
CA THR A 139 -7.82 14.99 -6.30
C THR A 139 -6.73 16.00 -6.68
N SER A 140 -6.18 16.72 -5.69
CA SER A 140 -5.05 17.63 -5.88
C SER A 140 -3.77 16.88 -6.27
N ALA A 141 -3.47 15.73 -5.63
CA ALA A 141 -2.28 14.94 -6.00
C ALA A 141 -2.35 14.39 -7.44
N ASN A 142 -3.55 14.14 -7.95
CA ASN A 142 -3.78 13.64 -9.30
C ASN A 142 -3.81 14.73 -10.38
N GLU A 143 -3.84 16.02 -10.02
CA GLU A 143 -4.07 17.13 -10.95
C GLU A 143 -3.08 17.15 -12.12
N ASN A 144 -1.81 16.87 -11.85
CA ASN A 144 -0.74 16.93 -12.84
C ASN A 144 -0.23 15.56 -13.29
N THR A 145 -0.46 14.51 -12.49
CA THR A 145 0.00 13.14 -12.75
C THR A 145 -0.83 12.22 -11.88
N ALA A 146 -1.29 11.09 -12.41
CA ALA A 146 -1.97 10.10 -11.58
C ALA A 146 -1.02 9.59 -10.48
N ARG A 147 -1.29 9.94 -9.23
CA ARG A 147 -0.60 9.51 -8.01
C ARG A 147 -1.48 8.59 -7.16
N GLY A 148 -2.76 8.45 -7.48
CA GLY A 148 -3.67 7.50 -6.87
C GLY A 148 -4.81 7.12 -7.81
N GLY A 149 -5.21 5.85 -7.80
CA GLY A 149 -6.33 5.37 -8.59
C GLY A 149 -6.23 3.89 -8.94
N THR A 150 -6.66 3.53 -10.14
CA THR A 150 -6.76 2.14 -10.57
C THR A 150 -5.63 1.77 -11.51
N ALA A 151 -4.95 0.67 -11.23
CA ALA A 151 -3.93 0.11 -12.12
C ALA A 151 -4.58 -0.61 -13.32
N ALA A 152 -3.89 -0.59 -14.47
CA ALA A 152 -4.36 -1.22 -15.70
C ALA A 152 -4.32 -2.75 -15.62
N ASN A 153 -3.32 -3.30 -14.93
CA ASN A 153 -3.21 -4.73 -14.73
C ASN A 153 -4.08 -5.16 -13.53
N PRO A 154 -5.02 -6.09 -13.71
CA PRO A 154 -5.86 -6.57 -12.62
C PRO A 154 -5.09 -7.56 -11.73
N GLY A 155 -5.58 -7.75 -10.51
CA GLY A 155 -5.21 -8.88 -9.68
C GLY A 155 -5.87 -10.16 -10.17
N VAL A 156 -5.53 -11.28 -9.54
CA VAL A 156 -6.20 -12.57 -9.79
C VAL A 156 -6.37 -13.29 -8.46
N ALA A 157 -7.62 -13.49 -8.04
CA ALA A 157 -7.96 -14.22 -6.81
C ALA A 157 -7.23 -13.66 -5.57
N GLY A 158 -7.31 -12.34 -5.38
CA GLY A 158 -6.63 -11.64 -4.29
C GLY A 158 -5.12 -11.45 -4.48
N VAL A 159 -4.50 -12.02 -5.52
CA VAL A 159 -3.06 -11.85 -5.80
C VAL A 159 -2.81 -10.61 -6.65
N LEU A 160 -1.82 -9.80 -6.27
CA LEU A 160 -1.45 -8.59 -7.00
C LEU A 160 -0.62 -8.92 -8.27
N PRO A 161 -0.75 -8.14 -9.35
CA PRO A 161 -0.01 -8.37 -10.60
C PRO A 161 1.47 -8.04 -10.47
N ALA A 162 2.32 -8.62 -11.33
CA ALA A 162 3.76 -8.34 -11.32
C ALA A 162 4.12 -6.86 -11.60
N THR A 163 3.28 -6.15 -12.37
CA THR A 163 3.40 -4.71 -12.62
C THR A 163 2.03 -4.05 -12.57
N LEU A 164 1.95 -2.76 -12.21
CA LEU A 164 0.67 -2.02 -12.21
C LEU A 164 0.24 -1.57 -13.61
N GLY A 165 1.20 -1.39 -14.53
CA GLY A 165 0.95 -0.78 -15.83
C GLY A 165 0.61 0.72 -15.73
N VAL A 166 -0.30 1.19 -16.58
CA VAL A 166 -0.80 2.58 -16.51
C VAL A 166 -1.71 2.72 -15.28
N VAL A 167 -1.58 3.82 -14.55
CA VAL A 167 -2.47 4.14 -13.44
C VAL A 167 -3.43 5.22 -13.91
N THR A 168 -4.72 4.91 -13.89
CA THR A 168 -5.78 5.86 -14.20
C THR A 168 -6.20 6.56 -12.91
N ALA A 169 -6.11 7.90 -12.89
CA ALA A 169 -6.45 8.70 -11.73
C ALA A 169 -7.90 8.44 -11.27
N ASN A 170 -8.06 8.13 -9.98
CA ASN A 170 -9.37 7.94 -9.36
C ASN A 170 -9.25 8.20 -7.85
N THR A 171 -10.24 8.87 -7.28
CA THR A 171 -10.24 9.31 -5.87
C THR A 171 -11.39 8.70 -5.07
N SER A 172 -12.22 7.88 -5.71
CA SER A 172 -13.47 7.37 -5.11
C SER A 172 -13.29 6.22 -4.11
N ARG A 173 -12.04 5.84 -3.80
CA ARG A 173 -11.75 4.79 -2.81
C ARG A 173 -10.68 5.22 -1.83
N SER A 174 -10.83 4.70 -0.63
CA SER A 174 -9.86 4.85 0.44
C SER A 174 -8.93 3.65 0.49
N ILE A 175 -7.80 3.87 1.15
CA ILE A 175 -6.71 2.93 1.28
C ILE A 175 -7.02 2.03 2.47
N ILE A 176 -6.80 0.72 2.33
CA ILE A 176 -6.83 -0.20 3.47
C ILE A 176 -5.75 0.22 4.46
N LEU A 177 -6.09 0.27 5.74
CA LEU A 177 -5.11 0.44 6.80
C LEU A 177 -4.20 -0.80 6.80
N ALA A 178 -2.98 -0.60 6.30
CA ALA A 178 -1.94 -1.60 6.25
C ALA A 178 -0.75 -1.15 7.11
N VAL A 179 -0.40 -1.95 8.10
CA VAL A 179 0.75 -1.74 8.98
C VAL A 179 1.90 -2.61 8.49
N PHE A 180 3.06 -1.99 8.27
CA PHE A 180 4.27 -2.65 7.82
C PHE A 180 5.28 -2.77 8.97
N GLU A 181 5.56 -4.00 9.37
CA GLU A 181 6.45 -4.33 10.49
C GLU A 181 7.73 -5.06 10.00
N PRO A 182 8.86 -4.89 10.71
CA PRO A 182 10.18 -5.48 10.40
C PRO A 182 10.36 -6.96 10.72
#